data_AF-A0A1M5X7N1-F1
#
_entry.id   AF-A0A1M5X7N1-F1
#
_cell.length_a   1.000
_cell.length_b   1.000
_cell.length_c   1.000
_cell.angle_alpha   90.00
_cell.angle_beta   90.00
_cell.angle_gamma   90.00
#
_symmetry.space_group_name_H-M   'P 1'
#
loop_
_entity.id
_entity.type
_entity.pdbx_description
1 polymer ?
#
loop_
_entity_poly.entity_id
_entity_poly.type
_entity_poly.pdbx_seq_one_letter_code
_entity_poly.pdbx_strand_id
1 'polypeptide(L)' 'MSKFAIGETVDKATDDHEAGTVVAVFPTTDGNFRYAVDVEGYGALQFFNEEKLVVHSD' A
#
# COMPACT_ATOMS: atom_id res chain seq x y z
N MET A 1 8.93 5.81 -10.97
CA MET A 1 7.99 4.67 -11.12
C MET A 1 7.45 4.37 -9.74
N SER A 2 6.22 3.86 -9.62
CA SER A 2 5.70 3.45 -8.31
C SER A 2 6.52 2.27 -7.79
N LYS A 3 6.75 2.24 -6.47
CA LYS A 3 7.47 1.16 -5.81
C LYS A 3 6.65 -0.13 -5.74
N PHE A 4 5.34 -0.01 -5.64
CA PHE A 4 4.40 -1.13 -5.59
C PHE A 4 3.44 -1.08 -6.79
N ALA A 5 2.99 -2.24 -7.24
CA ALA A 5 2.01 -2.39 -8.33
C ALA A 5 0.60 -2.74 -7.80
N ILE A 6 -0.42 -2.50 -8.62
CA ILE A 6 -1.79 -2.96 -8.32
C ILE A 6 -1.80 -4.51 -8.34
N GLY A 7 -2.39 -5.10 -7.30
CA GLY A 7 -2.43 -6.54 -7.05
C GLY A 7 -1.27 -7.06 -6.20
N GLU A 8 -0.32 -6.21 -5.82
CA GLU A 8 0.82 -6.60 -4.97
C GLU A 8 0.42 -6.64 -3.50
N THR A 9 0.89 -7.65 -2.78
CA THR A 9 0.75 -7.74 -1.33
C THR A 9 1.86 -6.93 -0.66
N VAL A 10 1.46 -6.05 0.26
CA VAL A 10 2.35 -5.16 1.01
C VAL A 10 2.01 -5.26 2.49
N ASP A 11 3.02 -5.11 3.34
CA ASP A 11 2.78 -4.97 4.78
C ASP A 11 2.79 -3.49 5.16
N LYS A 12 1.99 -3.15 6.16
CA LYS A 12 2.14 -1.85 6.83
C LYS A 12 3.49 -1.82 7.56
N ALA A 13 4.21 -0.72 7.39
CA ALA A 13 5.45 -0.44 8.12
C ALA A 13 5.23 -0.10 9.62
N THR A 14 3.98 -0.11 10.08
CA THR A 14 3.61 0.14 11.48
C THR A 14 3.56 -1.16 12.27
N ASP A 15 3.69 -1.09 13.61
CA ASP A 15 3.84 -2.24 14.53
C ASP A 15 2.90 -3.43 14.27
N ASP A 16 1.66 -3.20 13.84
CA ASP A 16 0.69 -4.27 13.58
C ASP A 16 0.97 -5.16 12.35
N HIS A 17 1.97 -4.84 11.51
CA HIS A 17 2.42 -5.64 10.35
C HIS A 17 1.29 -6.32 9.57
N GLU A 18 0.16 -5.62 9.41
CA GLU A 18 -0.97 -6.17 8.68
C GLU A 18 -0.64 -6.17 7.19
N ALA A 19 -0.75 -7.35 6.59
CA ALA A 19 -0.67 -7.52 5.15
C ALA A 19 -1.91 -6.92 4.48
N GLY A 20 -1.73 -6.33 3.31
CA GLY A 20 -2.82 -5.82 2.50
C GLY A 20 -2.48 -5.85 1.02
N THR A 21 -3.50 -5.76 0.17
CA THR A 21 -3.33 -5.77 -1.30
C THR A 21 -3.46 -4.37 -1.86
N VAL A 22 -2.48 -3.94 -2.66
CA VAL A 22 -2.56 -2.65 -3.37
C VAL A 22 -3.64 -2.73 -4.44
N VAL A 23 -4.68 -1.91 -4.35
CA VAL A 23 -5.78 -1.87 -5.32
C VAL A 23 -5.68 -0.69 -6.29
N ALA A 24 -5.00 0.39 -5.89
CA ALA A 24 -4.81 1.55 -6.74
C ALA A 24 -3.55 2.34 -6.34
N VAL A 25 -2.95 3.01 -7.32
CA VAL A 25 -1.78 3.87 -7.14
C VAL A 25 -2.09 5.25 -7.71
N PHE A 26 -1.94 6.29 -6.89
CA PHE A 26 -2.23 7.67 -7.23
C PHE A 26 -0.93 8.49 -7.23
N PRO A 27 -0.55 9.11 -8.36
CA PRO A 27 0.53 10.09 -8.36
C PRO A 27 0.07 11.37 -7.65
N THR A 28 0.95 11.96 -6.82
CA THR A 28 0.70 13.24 -6.15
C THR A 28 1.43 14.38 -6.85
N THR A 29 1.01 15.62 -6.57
CA THR A 29 1.60 16.85 -7.15
C THR A 29 3.07 17.04 -6.80
N ASP A 30 3.52 16.45 -5.69
CA ASP A 30 4.89 16.53 -5.19
C ASP A 30 5.81 15.45 -5.79
N GLY A 31 5.32 14.65 -6.73
CA GLY A 31 6.08 13.57 -7.37
C GLY A 31 6.13 12.27 -6.56
N ASN A 32 5.36 12.18 -5.47
CA ASN A 32 5.21 10.96 -4.68
C ASN A 32 4.03 10.11 -5.17
N PHE A 33 3.90 8.91 -4.59
CA PHE A 33 2.78 8.01 -4.82
C PHE A 33 2.01 7.75 -3.54
N ARG A 34 0.68 7.75 -3.65
CA ARG A 34 -0.25 7.29 -2.62
C ARG A 34 -0.88 5.98 -3.08
N TYR A 35 -0.91 5.01 -2.20
CA TYR A 35 -1.38 3.66 -2.47
C TYR A 35 -2.70 3.45 -1.73
N ALA A 36 -3.72 2.96 -2.42
CA ALA A 36 -4.89 2.40 -1.77
C ALA A 36 -4.66 0.91 -1.55
N VAL A 37 -4.76 0.47 -0.31
CA VAL A 37 -4.51 -0.91 0.12
C VAL A 37 -5.76 -1.45 0.79
N ASP A 38 -6.20 -2.62 0.38
CA ASP A 38 -7.21 -3.41 1.08
C ASP A 38 -6.50 -4.29 2.11
N VAL A 39 -6.61 -3.93 3.38
CA VAL A 39 -5.84 -4.54 4.48
C VAL A 39 -6.54 -5.81 5.02
N GLU A 40 -7.86 -5.89 4.90
CA GLU A 40 -8.61 -6.98 5.52
C GLU A 40 -9.46 -7.76 4.52
N GLY A 41 -9.43 -7.40 3.23
CA GLY A 41 -10.23 -8.07 2.19
C GLY A 41 -11.73 -7.82 2.30
N TYR A 42 -12.16 -7.00 3.26
CA TYR A 42 -13.55 -6.59 3.46
C TYR A 42 -13.92 -5.33 2.64
N GLY A 43 -13.03 -4.86 1.77
CA GLY A 43 -13.24 -3.67 0.94
C GLY A 43 -13.01 -2.34 1.68
N ALA A 44 -12.42 -2.39 2.88
CA ALA A 44 -12.00 -1.20 3.62
C ALA A 44 -10.66 -0.70 3.05
N LEU A 45 -10.74 0.21 2.08
CA LEU A 45 -9.54 0.78 1.46
C LEU A 45 -8.89 1.80 2.39
N GLN A 46 -7.63 1.55 2.74
CA GLN A 46 -6.80 2.48 3.47
C GLN A 46 -5.77 3.11 2.54
N PHE A 47 -5.49 4.39 2.75
CA PHE A 47 -4.54 5.13 1.92
C PHE A 47 -3.21 5.29 2.63
N PHE A 48 -2.13 4.87 1.98
CA PHE A 48 -0.78 4.91 2.51
C PHE A 48 0.16 5.67 1.59
N ASN A 49 1.14 6.34 2.18
CA ASN A 49 2.30 6.82 1.45
C ASN A 49 3.29 5.65 1.25
N GLU A 50 4.16 5.76 0.25
CA GLU A 50 5.20 4.77 -0.02
C GLU A 50 6.05 4.38 1.19
N GLU A 51 6.36 5.36 2.05
CA GLU A 51 7.16 5.20 3.27
C GLU A 51 6.46 4.39 4.37
N LYS A 52 5.14 4.21 4.29
CA LYS A 52 4.33 3.46 5.26
C LYS A 52 4.06 2.04 4.81
N LEU A 53 4.57 1.63 3.66
CA LEU A 53 4.41 0.30 3.10
C LEU A 53 5.79 -0.35 2.92
N VAL A 54 5.86 -1.63 3.27
CA VAL A 54 7.01 -2.49 3.02
C VAL A 54 6.59 -3.68 2.16
N VAL A 55 7.57 -4.25 1.45
CA VAL A 55 7.35 -5.47 0.67
C VAL A 55 6.93 -6.58 1.63
N HIS A 56 5.83 -7.27 1.32
CA HIS A 56 5.43 -8.45 2.05
C HIS A 56 6.52 -9.52 1.91
N SER A 57 7.14 -9.90 3.03
CA SER A 57 8.17 -10.93 3.06
C SER A 57 7.54 -12.23 3.54
N ASP A 58 7.37 -13.17 2.61
CA ASP A 58 6.94 -14.55 2.86
C ASP A 58 7.87 -15.29 3.86
#